data_AF-A0A3D5SDJ4-F1
#
_entry.id   AF-A0A3D5SDJ4-F1
#
_cell.length_a   1.000
_cell.length_b   1.000
_cell.length_c   1.000
_cell.angle_alpha   90.00
_cell.angle_beta   90.00
_cell.angle_gamma   90.00
#
_symmetry.space_group_name_H-M   'P 1'
#
loop_
_entity.id
_entity.type
_entity.pdbx_description
1 polymer ?
#
loop_
_entity_poly.entity_id
_entity_poly.type
_entity_poly.pdbx_seq_one_letter_code
_entity_poly.pdbx_strand_id
1 'polypeptide(L)' 'MAILKCLFSQNLFFSILCCISIFLSLPIYATSISLNMLNNENEGLNDNTAVAPIGGNIGVTLGQQRQNVIHFAARLLEQV' A
#
# COMPACT_ATOMS: atom_id res chain seq x y z
N MET A 1 -35.33 -38.00 15.22
CA MET A 1 -34.54 -37.04 16.03
C MET A 1 -33.02 -37.11 15.77
N ALA A 2 -32.57 -37.39 14.53
CA ALA A 2 -31.13 -37.44 14.19
C ALA A 2 -30.77 -36.45 13.05
N ILE A 3 -31.70 -36.27 12.10
CA ILE A 3 -31.59 -35.29 11.02
C ILE A 3 -31.54 -33.84 11.55
N LEU A 4 -32.22 -33.56 12.68
CA LEU A 4 -32.19 -32.25 13.34
C LEU A 4 -30.86 -31.95 14.07
N LYS A 5 -30.12 -32.99 14.50
CA LYS A 5 -28.78 -32.83 15.11
C LYS A 5 -27.69 -32.61 14.05
N CYS A 6 -27.90 -33.07 12.82
CA CYS A 6 -27.00 -32.81 11.69
C CYS A 6 -27.12 -31.35 11.21
N LEU A 7 -28.36 -30.83 11.15
CA LEU A 7 -28.65 -29.42 10.86
C LEU A 7 -28.07 -28.45 11.91
N PHE A 8 -27.77 -28.94 13.11
CA PHE A 8 -27.13 -28.21 14.21
C PHE A 8 -25.80 -28.87 14.61
N SER A 9 -25.04 -29.36 13.63
CA SER A 9 -23.71 -29.90 13.85
C SER A 9 -22.78 -28.75 14.24
N GLN A 10 -22.12 -28.88 15.39
CA GLN A 10 -21.17 -27.89 15.91
C GLN A 10 -20.12 -27.50 14.85
N ASN A 11 -19.74 -28.43 13.97
CA ASN A 11 -18.82 -28.20 12.85
C ASN A 11 -19.41 -27.34 11.73
N LEU A 12 -20.70 -27.51 11.42
CA LEU A 12 -21.41 -26.69 10.41
C LEU A 12 -21.47 -25.23 10.88
N PHE A 13 -21.77 -25.03 12.16
CA PHE A 13 -21.80 -23.70 12.78
C PHE A 13 -20.44 -23.00 12.69
N PHE A 14 -19.34 -23.68 13.07
CA PHE A 14 -17.99 -23.11 12.97
C PHE A 14 -17.57 -22.83 11.53
N SER A 15 -17.94 -23.69 10.57
CA SER A 15 -17.66 -23.46 9.16
C SER A 15 -18.37 -22.22 8.62
N ILE A 16 -19.65 -22.05 8.96
CA ILE A 16 -20.42 -20.86 8.56
C ILE A 16 -19.83 -19.60 9.19
N LEU A 17 -19.47 -19.65 10.47
CA LEU A 17 -18.84 -18.53 11.18
C LEU A 17 -17.50 -18.13 10.53
N CYS A 18 -16.68 -19.11 10.13
CA CYS A 18 -15.41 -18.87 9.44
C CYS A 18 -15.62 -18.25 8.04
N CYS A 19 -16.57 -18.75 7.26
CA CYS A 19 -16.90 -18.16 5.96
C CYS A 19 -17.40 -16.71 6.12
N ILE A 20 -18.22 -16.44 7.12
CA ILE A 20 -18.71 -15.09 7.43
C ILE A 20 -17.55 -14.17 7.84
N SER A 21 -16.60 -14.63 8.65
CA SER A 21 -15.46 -13.80 9.07
C SER A 21 -14.51 -13.46 7.91
N ILE A 22 -14.31 -14.39 6.97
CA ILE A 22 -13.54 -14.11 5.74
C ILE A 22 -14.32 -13.14 4.83
N PHE A 23 -15.64 -13.30 4.71
CA PHE A 23 -16.45 -12.43 3.87
C PHE A 23 -16.57 -11.00 4.43
N LEU A 24 -16.53 -10.85 5.76
CA LEU A 24 -16.53 -9.57 6.45
C LEU A 24 -15.15 -8.92 6.56
N SER A 25 -14.08 -9.56 6.07
CA SER A 25 -12.77 -8.91 6.04
C SER A 25 -12.79 -7.78 5.02
N LEU A 26 -13.04 -6.56 5.49
CA LEU A 26 -12.87 -5.38 4.68
C LEU A 26 -11.38 -5.20 4.36
N PRO A 27 -11.04 -4.74 3.15
CA PRO A 27 -9.69 -4.27 2.91
C PRO A 27 -9.41 -3.14 3.91
N ILE A 28 -8.34 -3.27 4.69
CA ILE A 28 -7.78 -2.15 5.43
C ILE A 28 -7.40 -1.12 4.36
N TYR A 29 -8.05 0.04 4.38
CA TYR A 29 -7.81 1.09 3.40
C TYR A 29 -6.33 1.43 3.37
N ALA A 30 -5.68 1.18 2.23
CA ALA A 30 -4.37 1.72 1.95
C ALA A 30 -4.49 3.24 1.96
N THR A 31 -3.76 3.91 2.85
CA THR A 31 -3.58 5.36 2.75
C THR A 31 -2.90 5.65 1.41
N SER A 32 -3.23 6.78 0.77
CA SER A 32 -2.53 7.22 -0.45
C SER A 32 -1.75 8.48 -0.16
N ILE A 33 -0.45 8.46 -0.38
CA ILE A 33 0.44 9.60 -0.15
C ILE A 33 0.84 10.18 -1.51
N SER A 34 0.29 11.35 -1.83
CA SER A 34 0.66 12.10 -3.03
C SER A 34 1.70 13.18 -2.71
N LEU A 35 2.65 13.39 -3.62
CA LEU A 35 3.63 14.46 -3.52
C LEU A 35 3.13 15.69 -4.28
N ASN A 36 3.08 16.82 -3.59
CA ASN A 36 2.77 18.12 -4.20
C ASN A 36 4.05 18.97 -4.30
N MET A 37 4.44 19.29 -5.53
CA MET A 37 5.71 19.93 -5.85
C MET A 37 5.55 21.46 -5.85
N LEU A 38 5.50 22.06 -4.65
CA LEU A 38 5.22 23.49 -4.46
C LEU A 38 6.41 24.43 -4.67
N ASN A 39 7.64 23.90 -4.74
CA ASN A 39 8.84 24.73 -4.95
C ASN A 39 8.90 25.27 -6.38
N ASN A 40 9.70 26.32 -6.58
CA ASN A 40 10.00 26.80 -7.93
C ASN A 40 10.90 25.80 -8.69
N GLU A 41 11.11 26.04 -9.98
CA GLU A 41 12.11 25.30 -10.76
C GLU A 41 13.50 25.44 -10.14
N ASN A 42 14.31 24.39 -10.24
CA ASN A 42 15.68 24.31 -9.73
C ASN A 42 15.83 24.30 -8.20
N GLU A 43 14.74 24.05 -7.45
CA GLU A 43 14.75 24.00 -5.99
C GLU A 43 14.30 22.64 -5.45
N GLY A 44 15.03 22.10 -4.47
CA GLY A 44 14.60 20.94 -3.68
C GLY A 44 14.32 19.70 -4.53
N LEU A 45 13.04 19.32 -4.63
CA LEU A 45 12.57 18.20 -5.47
C LEU A 45 12.42 18.58 -6.94
N ASN A 46 12.27 19.88 -7.25
CA ASN A 46 12.23 20.44 -8.61
C ASN A 46 13.63 20.81 -9.12
N ASP A 47 14.69 20.26 -8.52
CA ASP A 47 16.07 20.56 -8.91
C ASP A 47 16.45 19.87 -10.24
N ASN A 48 16.64 20.64 -11.31
CA ASN A 48 16.97 20.14 -12.65
C ASN A 48 18.47 19.91 -12.86
N THR A 49 19.32 20.07 -11.83
CA THR A 49 20.77 19.83 -11.93
C THR A 49 21.02 18.40 -12.40
N ALA A 50 21.67 18.25 -13.56
CA ALA A 50 21.95 16.95 -14.16
C ALA A 50 22.91 16.13 -13.27
N VAL A 51 22.53 14.89 -12.95
CA VAL A 51 23.32 13.96 -12.15
C VAL A 51 23.17 12.55 -12.73
N ALA A 52 24.27 11.80 -12.78
CA ALA A 52 24.23 10.41 -13.22
C ALA A 52 23.35 9.56 -12.28
N PRO A 53 22.62 8.55 -12.78
CA PRO A 53 21.90 7.59 -11.94
C PRO A 53 22.80 6.91 -10.91
N ILE A 54 22.31 6.75 -9.67
CA ILE A 54 23.08 6.14 -8.56
C ILE A 54 22.21 5.10 -7.84
N GLY A 55 22.79 3.94 -7.50
CA GLY A 55 22.18 2.98 -6.58
C GLY A 55 20.83 2.41 -7.03
N GLY A 56 20.60 2.28 -8.34
CA GLY A 56 19.32 1.82 -8.90
C GLY A 56 18.25 2.92 -9.05
N ASN A 57 18.54 4.15 -8.60
CA ASN A 57 17.71 5.31 -8.87
C ASN A 57 17.98 5.86 -10.27
N ILE A 58 17.04 5.65 -11.19
CA ILE A 58 17.17 6.03 -12.61
C ILE A 58 17.01 7.54 -12.89
N GLY A 59 16.85 8.37 -11.86
CA GLY A 59 16.70 9.82 -12.01
C GLY A 59 17.96 10.46 -12.61
N VAL A 60 17.78 11.31 -13.61
CA VAL A 60 18.87 12.03 -14.32
C VAL A 60 19.07 13.47 -13.82
N THR A 61 18.24 13.92 -12.88
CA THR A 61 18.43 15.17 -12.15
C THR A 61 18.44 14.93 -10.65
N LEU A 62 19.05 15.83 -9.90
CA LEU A 62 19.10 15.74 -8.45
C LEU A 62 17.70 15.75 -7.83
N GLY A 63 16.80 16.58 -8.34
CA GLY A 63 15.39 16.64 -7.95
C GLY A 63 14.68 15.32 -8.21
N GLN A 64 14.83 14.75 -9.41
CA GLN A 64 14.20 13.46 -9.77
C GLN A 64 14.69 12.33 -8.85
N GLN A 65 15.98 12.28 -8.54
CA GLN A 65 16.49 11.27 -7.64
C GLN A 65 15.87 11.37 -6.24
N ARG A 66 15.73 12.59 -5.70
CA ARG A 66 15.05 12.82 -4.41
C ARG A 66 13.56 12.44 -4.47
N GLN A 67 12.85 12.82 -5.53
CA GLN A 67 11.44 12.44 -5.74
C GLN A 67 11.26 10.93 -5.72
N ASN A 68 12.12 10.19 -6.43
CA ASN A 68 12.06 8.72 -6.50
C ASN A 68 12.21 8.07 -5.11
N VAL A 69 13.10 8.61 -4.27
CA VAL A 69 13.28 8.12 -2.89
C VAL A 69 12.03 8.39 -2.06
N ILE A 70 11.44 9.58 -2.16
CA ILE A 70 10.23 9.92 -1.41
C ILE A 70 9.04 9.05 -1.88
N HIS A 71 8.88 8.84 -3.19
CA HIS A 71 7.85 7.93 -3.72
C HIS A 71 8.06 6.48 -3.27
N PHE A 72 9.31 6.03 -3.14
CA PHE A 72 9.59 4.72 -2.57
C PHE A 72 9.20 4.65 -1.09
N ALA A 73 9.56 5.65 -0.29
CA ALA A 73 9.18 5.73 1.13
C ALA A 73 7.65 5.81 1.31
N ALA A 74 6.96 6.60 0.48
CA ALA A 74 5.49 6.66 0.46
C ALA A 74 4.91 5.26 0.26
N ARG A 75 5.31 4.54 -0.78
CA ARG A 75 4.82 3.17 -1.03
C ARG A 75 5.07 2.20 0.12
N LEU A 76 6.19 2.34 0.86
CA LEU A 76 6.44 1.53 2.05
C LEU A 76 5.45 1.85 3.17
N LEU A 77 5.14 3.14 3.38
CA LEU A 77 4.19 3.58 4.41
C LEU A 77 2.75 3.21 4.07
N GLU A 78 2.38 3.19 2.78
CA GLU A 78 1.05 2.75 2.32
C GLU A 78 0.79 1.26 2.58
N GLN A 79 1.83 0.48 2.88
CA GLN A 79 1.76 -0.95 3.17
C GLN A 79 1.68 -1.29 4.67
N VAL A 80 1.85 -0.30 5.56
CA VAL A 80 1.80 -0.45 7.02
C VAL A 80 0.39 -0.17 7.53
#